data_AF-A0A9N9HS41-F1
#
_entry.id   AF-A0A9N9HS41-F1
#
_cell.length_a   1.000
_cell.length_b   1.000
_cell.length_c   1.000
_cell.angle_alpha   90.00
_cell.angle_beta   90.00
_cell.angle_gamma   90.00
#
_symmetry.space_group_name_H-M   'P 1'
#
loop_
_entity.id
_entity.type
_entity.pdbx_description
1 polymer ?
#
loop_
_entity_poly.entity_id
_entity_poly.type
_entity_poly.pdbx_seq_one_letter_code
_entity_poly.pdbx_strand_id
1 'polypeptide(L)'
;EFLHPLYILAYYIHLQYRGKSLKDNGFYKAALTSLELWQNLGHTRSEGEELIAQLRHFEARLPPFDLPYVSSMDTPKIWWSFFKNQP
;
A
#
# COMPACT_ATOMS: atom_id res chain seq x y z
N GLU A 1 -6.05 3.90 18.81
CA GLU A 1 -6.96 3.79 17.67
C GLU A 1 -6.20 4.07 16.37
N PHE A 2 -5.42 3.10 15.87
CA PHE A 2 -4.70 3.12 14.57
C PHE A 2 -4.47 1.68 14.05
N LEU A 3 -5.23 0.70 14.56
CA LEU A 3 -5.01 -0.73 14.33
C LEU A 3 -5.90 -1.31 13.23
N HIS A 4 -6.68 -0.47 12.52
CA HIS A 4 -7.50 -0.98 11.43
C HIS A 4 -6.59 -1.46 10.28
N PRO A 5 -6.77 -2.69 9.77
CA PRO A 5 -5.90 -3.24 8.73
C PRO A 5 -5.79 -2.36 7.48
N LEU A 6 -6.89 -1.70 7.07
CA LEU A 6 -6.89 -0.74 5.96
C LEU A 6 -5.97 0.48 6.19
N TYR A 7 -5.88 0.99 7.41
CA TYR A 7 -4.97 2.11 7.70
C TYR A 7 -3.51 1.67 7.66
N ILE A 8 -3.22 0.44 8.08
CA ILE A 8 -1.88 -0.15 7.98
C ILE A 8 -1.50 -0.32 6.51
N LEU A 9 -2.41 -0.87 5.69
CA LEU A 9 -2.19 -1.01 4.26
C LEU A 9 -1.97 0.34 3.58
N ALA A 10 -2.84 1.32 3.85
CA ALA A 10 -2.72 2.66 3.30
C ALA A 10 -1.40 3.35 3.67
N TYR A 11 -0.98 3.24 4.93
CA TYR A 11 0.32 3.75 5.36
C TYR A 11 1.47 3.04 4.62
N TYR A 12 1.38 1.72 4.49
CA TYR A 12 2.41 0.90 3.82
C TYR A 12 2.62 1.32 2.36
N ILE A 13 1.55 1.56 1.61
CA ILE A 13 1.60 1.93 0.18
C ILE A 13 1.88 3.43 -0.07
N HIS A 14 2.07 4.23 0.96
CA HIS A 14 2.36 5.65 0.80
C HIS A 14 3.84 5.88 0.44
N LEU A 15 4.11 6.54 -0.68
CA LEU A 15 5.48 6.77 -1.21
C LEU A 15 6.46 7.38 -0.18
N GLN A 16 5.99 8.34 0.64
CA GLN A 16 6.81 8.94 1.72
C GLN A 16 7.21 7.95 2.83
N TYR A 17 6.38 6.95 3.10
CA TYR A 17 6.53 6.02 4.22
C TYR A 17 7.00 4.62 3.78
N ARG A 18 7.02 4.38 2.48
CA ARG A 18 7.56 3.18 1.84
C ARG A 18 8.96 2.83 2.34
N GLY A 19 9.12 1.58 2.79
CA GLY A 19 10.36 1.06 3.34
C GLY A 19 10.78 1.69 4.67
N LYS A 20 9.98 2.60 5.25
CA LYS A 20 10.17 3.04 6.62
C LYS A 20 9.50 2.02 7.52
N SER A 21 10.27 1.51 8.48
CA SER A 21 9.92 0.35 9.30
C SER A 21 8.55 0.53 9.97
N LEU A 22 7.54 -0.12 9.41
CA LEU A 22 6.39 -0.54 10.21
C LEU A 22 6.92 -1.60 11.17
N LYS A 23 7.03 -1.25 12.45
CA LYS A 23 7.31 -2.22 13.52
C LYS A 23 6.25 -3.34 13.47
N ASP A 24 6.57 -4.52 13.99
CA ASP A 24 5.60 -5.60 14.24
C ASP A 24 4.86 -6.16 13.01
N ASN A 25 5.62 -6.74 12.07
CA ASN A 25 5.11 -7.48 10.90
C ASN A 25 4.21 -6.64 9.96
N GLY A 26 4.52 -5.35 9.78
CA GLY A 26 3.73 -4.44 8.94
C GLY A 26 3.52 -4.93 7.51
N PHE A 27 4.56 -5.50 6.89
CA PHE A 27 4.43 -6.12 5.56
C PHE A 27 3.40 -7.24 5.56
N TYR A 28 3.46 -8.17 6.51
CA TYR A 28 2.52 -9.29 6.59
C TYR A 28 1.08 -8.81 6.73
N LYS A 29 0.84 -7.80 7.58
CA LYS A 29 -0.49 -7.21 7.76
C LYS A 29 -0.98 -6.54 6.47
N ALA A 30 -0.14 -5.74 5.82
CA ALA A 30 -0.47 -5.09 4.56
C ALA A 30 -0.75 -6.11 3.44
N ALA A 31 0.08 -7.15 3.33
CA ALA A 31 -0.08 -8.24 2.37
C ALA A 31 -1.40 -8.99 2.58
N LEU A 32 -1.72 -9.37 3.83
CA LEU A 32 -2.96 -10.07 4.15
C LEU A 32 -4.19 -9.21 3.82
N THR A 33 -4.21 -7.95 4.24
CA THR A 33 -5.31 -7.03 3.93
C THR A 33 -5.46 -6.79 2.43
N SER A 34 -4.36 -6.69 1.69
CA SER A 34 -4.40 -6.54 0.23
C SER A 34 -5.01 -7.75 -0.45
N LEU A 35 -4.64 -8.96 -0.01
CA LEU A 35 -5.20 -10.21 -0.54
C LEU A 35 -6.69 -10.36 -0.23
N GLU A 36 -7.12 -10.03 0.99
CA GLU A 36 -8.53 -10.06 1.38
C GLU A 36 -9.36 -9.09 0.51
N LEU A 37 -8.87 -7.86 0.29
CA LEU A 37 -9.53 -6.91 -0.60
C LEU A 37 -9.57 -7.42 -2.05
N TRP A 38 -8.46 -7.95 -2.54
CA TRP A 38 -8.35 -8.49 -3.91
C TRP A 38 -9.34 -9.63 -4.15
N GLN A 39 -9.45 -10.56 -3.19
CA GLN A 39 -10.41 -11.66 -3.24
C GLN A 39 -11.87 -11.17 -3.16
N ASN A 40 -12.16 -10.19 -2.29
CA ASN A 40 -13.49 -9.60 -2.17
C ASN A 40 -13.94 -8.87 -3.44
N LEU A 41 -12.99 -8.41 -4.26
CA LEU A 41 -13.24 -7.84 -5.59
C LEU A 41 -13.44 -8.91 -6.69
N GLY A 42 -13.39 -10.20 -6.35
CA GLY A 42 -13.64 -11.31 -7.27
C GLY A 42 -12.41 -11.73 -8.08
N HIS A 43 -11.22 -11.26 -7.73
CA HIS A 43 -9.99 -11.63 -8.42
C HIS A 43 -9.46 -13.01 -8.02
N THR A 44 -8.62 -13.56 -8.88
CA THR A 44 -8.06 -14.91 -8.74
C THR A 44 -6.90 -14.95 -7.77
N ARG A 45 -6.58 -16.18 -7.30
CA ARG A 45 -5.41 -16.42 -6.46
C ARG A 45 -4.09 -16.07 -7.15
N SER A 46 -3.94 -16.38 -8.44
CA SER A 46 -2.71 -16.07 -9.20
C SER A 46 -2.47 -14.57 -9.29
N GLU A 47 -3.52 -13.78 -9.49
CA GLU A 47 -3.41 -12.31 -9.46
C GLU A 47 -3.05 -11.81 -8.06
N GLY A 48 -3.53 -12.48 -7.00
CA GLY A 48 -3.13 -12.19 -5.62
C GLY A 48 -1.64 -12.46 -5.34
N GLU A 49 -1.08 -13.53 -5.90
CA GLU A 49 0.36 -13.83 -5.77
C GLU A 49 1.22 -12.76 -6.47
N GLU A 50 0.78 -12.29 -7.64
CA GLU A 50 1.39 -11.17 -8.34
C GLU A 50 1.30 -9.86 -7.53
N LEU A 51 0.15 -9.58 -6.91
CA LEU A 51 -0.04 -8.43 -6.02
C LEU A 51 0.98 -8.45 -4.86
N ILE A 52 1.26 -9.61 -4.26
CA ILE A 52 2.27 -9.73 -3.20
C ILE A 52 3.69 -9.46 -3.73
N ALA A 53 4.02 -9.93 -4.94
CA ALA A 53 5.30 -9.63 -5.56
C ALA A 53 5.46 -8.12 -5.80
N GLN A 54 4.40 -7.45 -6.29
CA GLN A 54 4.38 -6.02 -6.51
C GLN A 54 4.54 -5.21 -5.21
N LEU A 55 3.92 -5.62 -4.10
CA LEU A 55 4.13 -4.99 -2.80
C LEU A 55 5.60 -5.05 -2.33
N ARG A 56 6.28 -6.18 -2.56
CA ARG A 56 7.72 -6.30 -2.26
C ARG A 56 8.57 -5.42 -3.16
N HIS A 57 8.26 -5.37 -4.46
CA HIS A 57 8.95 -4.49 -5.41
C HIS A 57 8.75 -3.01 -5.04
N PHE A 58 7.54 -2.65 -4.63
CA PHE A 58 7.23 -1.31 -4.14
C PHE A 58 8.12 -0.95 -2.95
N GLU A 59 8.15 -1.77 -1.89
CA GLU A 59 9.01 -1.52 -0.73
C GLU A 59 10.49 -1.40 -1.08
N ALA A 60 10.97 -2.26 -1.99
CA ALA A 60 12.35 -2.25 -2.48
C ALA A 60 12.67 -1.11 -3.47
N ARG A 61 11.68 -0.29 -3.86
CA ARG A 61 11.81 0.78 -4.87
C ARG A 61 12.29 0.27 -6.23
N LEU A 62 11.87 -0.94 -6.60
CA LEU A 62 12.17 -1.51 -7.91
C LEU A 62 11.18 -0.99 -8.96
N PRO A 63 11.58 -0.88 -10.24
CA PRO A 63 10.65 -0.54 -11.32
C PRO A 63 9.42 -1.46 -11.33
N PRO A 64 8.20 -0.93 -11.62
CA PRO A 64 7.88 0.45 -12.00
C PRO A 64 7.67 1.42 -10.80
N PHE A 65 8.04 1.01 -9.59
CA PHE A 65 7.81 1.77 -8.36
C PHE A 65 9.03 2.59 -7.93
N ASP A 66 9.98 2.87 -8.81
CA ASP A 66 11.23 3.58 -8.51
C ASP A 66 11.09 5.11 -8.51
N LEU A 67 9.91 5.63 -8.87
CA LEU A 67 9.65 7.08 -8.89
C LEU A 67 9.89 7.75 -7.52
N PRO A 68 10.52 8.94 -7.52
CA PRO A 68 10.78 9.69 -6.29
C PRO A 68 9.51 10.35 -5.75
N TYR A 69 9.41 10.42 -4.43
CA TYR A 69 8.35 11.17 -3.75
C TYR A 69 8.69 12.66 -3.69
N VAL A 70 7.82 13.53 -4.19
CA VAL A 70 8.00 15.00 -4.14
C VAL A 70 7.10 15.59 -3.05
N SER A 71 7.65 15.77 -1.86
CA SER A 71 6.90 16.20 -0.66
C SER A 71 6.20 17.56 -0.77
N SER A 72 6.64 18.43 -1.69
CA SER A 72 6.00 19.72 -1.97
C SER A 72 4.73 19.61 -2.81
N MET A 73 4.53 18.50 -3.52
CA MET A 73 3.38 18.27 -4.39
C MET A 73 2.45 17.17 -3.84
N ASP A 74 3.01 16.12 -3.23
CA ASP A 74 2.25 14.93 -2.84
C ASP A 74 2.06 14.81 -1.31
N THR A 75 1.64 15.87 -0.64
CA THR A 75 1.46 15.81 0.83
C THR A 75 0.49 14.69 1.25
N PRO A 76 0.64 14.07 2.44
CA PRO A 76 -0.31 13.05 2.92
C PRO A 76 -1.77 13.51 2.89
N LYS A 77 -2.01 14.82 3.05
CA LYS A 77 -3.34 15.43 2.93
C LYS A 77 -3.90 15.35 1.50
N ILE A 78 -3.06 15.65 0.50
CA ILE A 78 -3.42 15.52 -0.92
C ILE A 78 -3.67 14.05 -1.25
N TRP A 79 -2.80 13.16 -0.80
CA TRP A 79 -2.96 11.72 -0.98
C TRP A 79 -4.30 11.20 -0.42
N TRP A 80 -4.66 11.59 0.82
CA TRP A 80 -5.96 11.25 1.42
C TRP A 80 -7.17 11.89 0.74
N SER A 81 -6.98 13.05 0.09
CA SER A 81 -8.08 13.72 -0.61
C SER A 81 -8.52 12.96 -1.87
N PHE A 82 -7.61 12.20 -2.52
CA PHE A 82 -7.96 11.38 -3.67
C PHE A 82 -8.97 10.27 -3.35
N PHE A 83 -8.97 9.73 -2.13
CA PHE A 83 -9.90 8.69 -1.71
C PHE A 83 -11.29 9.21 -1.34
N LYS A 84 -11.43 10.51 -1.01
CA LYS A 84 -12.71 11.10 -0.61
C LYS A 84 -13.64 11.44 -1.77
N ASN A 85 -13.15 11.37 -3.01
CA ASN A 85 -13.86 11.82 -4.21
C ASN A 85 -14.31 10.67 -5.12
N GLN A 86 -14.40 9.43 -4.62
CA GLN A 86 -15.06 8.36 -5.40
C GLN A 86 -16.56 8.33 -5.08
N PRO A 87 -17.44 8.37 -6.10
CA PRO A 87 -18.89 8.31 -5.93
C PRO A 87 -19.38 6.97 -5.37
#